data_AF-A0A0K0DQG7-F1
#
_entry.id   AF-A0A0K0DQG7-F1
#
_cell.length_a   1.000
_cell.length_b   1.000
_cell.length_c   1.000
_cell.angle_alpha   90.00
_cell.angle_beta   90.00
_cell.angle_gamma   90.00
#
_symmetry.space_group_name_H-M   'P 1'
#
loop_
_entity.id
_entity.type
_entity.pdbx_description
1 polymer ?
#
loop_
_entity_poly.entity_id
_entity_poly.type
_entity_poly.pdbx_seq_one_letter_code
_entity_poly.pdbx_strand_id
1 'polypeptide(L)'
;MISYAIAKTAMTPLNLNLVFFVGYLFTVSIQVFFLVYLSQVLVYGLFHYGIDPDMHAIPLLTSVGDLVGTTLLLTLFYIMSYGEGCVL
;
A
#
# COMPACT_ATOMS: atom_id res chain seq x y z
N MET A 1 -9.15 8.99 -26.70
CA MET A 1 -7.78 9.00 -27.27
C MET A 1 -6.74 9.62 -26.33
N ILE A 2 -6.99 10.79 -25.73
CA ILE A 2 -6.02 11.47 -24.84
C ILE A 2 -5.68 10.65 -23.58
N SER A 3 -6.67 10.08 -22.87
CA SER A 3 -6.42 9.24 -21.68
C SER A 3 -5.53 8.02 -21.98
N TYR A 4 -5.71 7.37 -23.13
CA TYR A 4 -4.90 6.23 -23.56
C TYR A 4 -3.43 6.61 -23.79
N ALA A 5 -3.17 7.78 -24.37
CA ALA A 5 -1.80 8.27 -24.58
C ALA A 5 -1.10 8.57 -23.24
N ILE A 6 -1.80 9.22 -22.31
CA ILE A 6 -1.27 9.54 -20.97
C ILE A 6 -0.94 8.26 -20.19
N ALA A 7 -1.84 7.26 -20.22
CA ALA A 7 -1.61 5.98 -19.57
C ALA A 7 -0.37 5.27 -20.13
N LYS A 8 -0.20 5.26 -21.46
CA LYS A 8 0.95 4.62 -22.11
C LYS A 8 2.27 5.31 -21.74
N THR A 9 2.31 6.65 -21.72
CA THR A 9 3.50 7.42 -21.33
C THR A 9 3.81 7.32 -19.83
N ALA A 10 2.81 7.18 -18.97
CA ALA A 10 3.01 6.95 -17.54
C ALA A 10 3.51 5.53 -17.21
N MET A 11 3.14 4.53 -18.04
CA MET A 11 3.53 3.13 -17.85
C MET A 11 4.87 2.77 -18.51
N THR A 12 5.36 3.55 -19.48
CA THR A 12 6.65 3.30 -20.17
C THR A 12 7.89 3.19 -19.28
N PRO A 13 8.06 3.94 -18.16
CA PRO A 13 9.22 3.76 -17.29
C PRO A 13 9.10 2.52 -16.37
N LEU A 14 7.93 1.88 -16.30
CA LEU A 14 7.70 0.75 -15.42
C LEU A 14 8.26 -0.54 -16.07
N ASN A 15 9.54 -0.81 -15.84
CA ASN A 15 10.11 -2.12 -16.16
C ASN A 15 9.50 -3.15 -15.20
N LEU A 16 8.39 -3.78 -15.61
CA LEU A 16 7.69 -4.81 -14.84
C LEU A 16 8.57 -6.05 -14.69
N ASN A 17 9.50 -6.00 -13.75
CA ASN A 17 10.42 -7.07 -13.43
C ASN A 17 9.72 -8.13 -12.57
N LEU A 18 10.06 -9.40 -12.76
CA LEU A 18 9.59 -10.51 -11.94
C LEU A 18 9.91 -10.27 -10.44
N VAL A 19 11.04 -9.62 -10.15
CA VAL A 19 11.43 -9.20 -8.80
C VAL A 19 10.45 -8.19 -8.21
N PHE A 20 10.00 -7.20 -9.00
CA PHE A 20 8.98 -6.23 -8.56
C PHE A 20 7.67 -6.94 -8.26
N PHE A 21 7.24 -7.86 -9.13
CA PHE A 21 5.99 -8.58 -8.95
C PHE A 21 5.97 -9.43 -7.67
N VAL A 22 7.04 -10.19 -7.40
CA VAL A 22 7.16 -10.99 -6.17
C VAL A 22 7.25 -10.10 -4.93
N GLY A 23 8.04 -9.02 -4.99
CA GLY A 23 8.15 -8.06 -3.89
C GLY A 23 6.83 -7.33 -3.60
N TYR A 24 6.08 -6.99 -4.64
CA TYR A 24 4.76 -6.39 -4.53
C TYR A 24 3.75 -7.33 -3.84
N LEU A 25 3.71 -8.61 -4.25
CA LEU A 25 2.83 -9.60 -3.61
C LEU A 25 3.14 -9.78 -2.12
N PHE A 26 4.42 -9.82 -1.75
CA PHE A 26 4.84 -9.88 -0.36
C PHE A 26 4.41 -8.64 0.43
N THR A 27 4.63 -7.46 -0.16
CA THR A 27 4.29 -6.16 0.42
C THR A 27 2.78 -6.04 0.69
N VAL A 28 1.94 -6.39 -0.30
CA VAL A 28 0.47 -6.37 -0.16
C VAL A 28 0.01 -7.39 0.87
N SER A 29 0.61 -8.59 0.91
CA SER A 29 0.24 -9.59 1.91
C SER A 29 0.46 -9.07 3.34
N ILE A 30 1.64 -8.49 3.61
CA ILE A 30 1.95 -7.88 4.92
C ILE A 30 0.97 -6.76 5.25
N GLN A 31 0.69 -5.88 4.28
CA GLN A 31 -0.22 -4.75 4.47
C GLN A 31 -1.64 -5.21 4.83
N VAL A 32 -2.16 -6.25 4.17
CA VAL A 32 -3.48 -6.82 4.47
C VAL A 32 -3.51 -7.43 5.89
N PHE A 33 -2.49 -8.21 6.27
CA PHE A 33 -2.43 -8.76 7.63
C PHE A 33 -2.39 -7.66 8.70
N PHE A 34 -1.59 -6.61 8.45
CA PHE A 34 -1.52 -5.45 9.32
C PHE A 34 -2.88 -4.74 9.45
N LEU A 35 -3.59 -4.53 8.34
CA LEU A 35 -4.90 -3.88 8.33
C LEU A 35 -5.96 -4.69 9.07
N VAL A 36 -5.97 -6.02 8.93
CA VAL A 36 -6.91 -6.88 9.66
C VAL A 36 -6.65 -6.82 11.16
N TYR A 37 -5.38 -6.82 11.59
CA TYR A 37 -5.04 -6.64 13.00
C TYR A 37 -5.47 -5.27 13.52
N LEU A 38 -5.15 -4.21 12.77
CA LEU A 38 -5.48 -2.84 13.15
C LEU A 38 -7.00 -2.61 13.18
N SER A 39 -7.75 -3.25 12.28
CA SER A 39 -9.22 -3.24 12.29
C SER A 39 -9.78 -3.73 13.61
N GLN A 40 -9.28 -4.85 14.14
CA GLN A 40 -9.72 -5.36 15.44
C GLN A 40 -9.40 -4.36 16.56
N VAL A 41 -8.17 -3.86 16.61
CA VAL A 41 -7.74 -2.88 17.64
C VAL A 41 -8.58 -1.60 17.58
N LEU A 42 -8.86 -1.08 16.37
CA LEU A 42 -9.69 0.10 16.19
C LEU A 42 -11.11 -0.11 16.67
N VAL A 43 -11.75 -1.23 16.30
CA VAL A 43 -13.13 -1.52 16.73
C VAL A 43 -13.22 -1.62 18.25
N TYR A 44 -12.29 -2.34 18.90
CA TYR A 44 -12.25 -2.40 20.37
C TYR A 44 -11.98 -1.04 21.02
N GLY A 45 -11.07 -0.24 20.44
CA GLY A 45 -10.75 1.10 20.91
C GLY A 45 -11.95 2.04 20.82
N LEU A 46 -12.58 2.14 19.66
CA LEU A 46 -13.77 2.98 19.43
C LEU A 46 -14.93 2.58 20.35
N PHE A 47 -15.13 1.28 20.57
CA PHE A 47 -16.13 0.78 21.51
C PHE A 47 -15.86 1.22 22.96
N HIS A 48 -14.58 1.26 23.39
CA HIS A 48 -14.21 1.74 24.72
C HIS A 48 -14.47 3.25 24.90
N TYR A 49 -14.37 4.04 23.83
CA TYR A 49 -14.66 5.47 23.85
C TYR A 49 -16.13 5.82 23.62
N GLY A 50 -17.02 4.83 23.43
CA GLY A 50 -18.44 5.04 23.19
C GLY A 50 -18.76 5.72 21.85
N ILE A 51 -17.83 5.66 20.90
CA ILE A 51 -17.97 6.21 19.54
C ILE A 51 -18.43 5.08 18.64
N ASP A 52 -19.47 5.31 17.83
CA ASP A 52 -19.97 4.31 16.87
C ASP A 52 -18.84 3.88 15.92
N PRO A 53 -18.33 2.64 16.06
CA PRO A 53 -17.19 2.17 15.28
C PRO A 53 -17.55 2.14 13.79
N ASP A 54 -18.81 1.96 13.43
CA ASP A 54 -19.21 1.82 12.03
C ASP A 54 -19.12 3.14 11.25
N MET A 55 -19.34 4.29 11.89
CA MET A 55 -19.27 5.60 11.21
C MET A 55 -17.85 6.18 11.16
N HIS A 56 -17.00 5.84 12.13
CA HIS A 56 -15.68 6.45 12.28
C HIS A 56 -14.51 5.49 12.01
N ALA A 57 -14.67 4.19 12.30
CA ALA A 57 -13.59 3.22 12.08
C ALA A 57 -13.33 2.98 10.60
N ILE A 58 -14.36 3.01 9.74
CA ILE A 58 -14.20 2.77 8.30
C ILE A 58 -13.31 3.84 7.64
N PRO A 59 -13.58 5.16 7.76
CA PRO A 59 -12.70 6.19 7.20
C PRO A 59 -11.32 6.22 7.86
N LEU A 60 -11.23 5.95 9.18
CA LEU A 60 -9.96 5.90 9.89
C LEU A 60 -9.08 4.74 9.40
N LEU A 61 -9.63 3.53 9.35
CA LEU A 61 -8.94 2.34 8.88
C LEU A 61 -8.51 2.48 7.41
N THR A 62 -9.36 3.10 6.57
CA THR A 62 -9.03 3.37 5.17
C THR A 62 -7.86 4.34 5.04
N SER A 63 -7.90 5.48 5.73
CA SER A 63 -6.80 6.47 5.66
C SER A 63 -5.47 5.91 6.19
N VAL A 64 -5.51 5.10 7.25
CA VAL A 64 -4.32 4.37 7.74
C VAL A 64 -3.86 3.35 6.70
N GLY A 65 -4.78 2.61 6.08
CA GLY A 65 -4.49 1.67 5.01
C GLY A 65 -3.83 2.30 3.80
N ASP A 66 -4.28 3.49 3.40
CA ASP A 66 -3.71 4.26 2.29
C ASP A 66 -2.29 4.74 2.60
N LEU A 67 -2.07 5.28 3.81
CA LEU A 67 -0.74 5.71 4.26
C LEU A 67 0.23 4.52 4.33
N VAL A 68 -0.19 3.43 4.95
CA VAL A 68 0.63 2.22 5.12
C VAL A 68 0.90 1.58 3.77
N GLY A 69 -0.11 1.42 2.91
CA GLY A 69 0.05 0.88 1.56
C GLY A 69 1.00 1.70 0.70
N THR A 70 0.87 3.03 0.71
CA THR A 70 1.72 3.92 -0.09
C THR A 70 3.17 3.92 0.41
N THR A 71 3.38 3.93 1.73
CA THR A 71 4.74 3.91 2.32
C THR A 71 5.48 2.59 2.09
N LEU A 72 4.77 1.47 2.22
CA LEU A 72 5.30 0.14 1.91
C LEU A 72 5.66 0.01 0.42
N LEU A 73 4.78 0.47 -0.47
CA LEU A 73 5.04 0.46 -1.91
C LEU A 73 6.22 1.38 -2.27
N LEU A 74 6.30 2.57 -1.69
CA LEU A 74 7.42 3.50 -1.86
C LEU A 74 8.74 2.86 -1.41
N THR A 75 8.73 2.16 -0.27
CA THR A 75 9.90 1.44 0.26
C THR A 75 10.36 0.35 -0.69
N LEU A 76 9.43 -0.41 -1.30
CA LEU A 76 9.77 -1.40 -2.32
C LEU A 76 10.47 -0.76 -3.52
N PHE A 77 9.93 0.34 -4.05
CA PHE A 77 10.56 1.09 -5.15
C PHE A 77 11.95 1.62 -4.76
N TYR A 78 12.11 2.12 -3.54
CA TYR A 78 13.39 2.60 -3.03
C TYR A 78 14.43 1.47 -2.97
N ILE A 79 14.08 0.31 -2.41
CA ILE A 79 14.98 -0.85 -2.34
C ILE A 79 15.38 -1.31 -3.74
N MET A 80 14.44 -1.37 -4.67
CA MET A 80 14.72 -1.76 -6.05
C MET A 80 15.64 -0.76 -6.76
N SER A 81 15.43 0.54 -6.55
CA SER A 81 16.30 1.58 -7.11
C SER A 81 17.74 1.49 -6.59
N TYR A 82 17.95 1.05 -5.35
CA TYR A 82 19.30 0.80 -4.81
C TYR A 82 19.92 -0.49 -5.35
N GLY A 83 19.11 -1.53 -5.58
CA GLY A 83 19.57 -2.80 -6.12
C GLY A 83 20.19 -2.67 -7.52
N GLU A 84 19.66 -1.79 -8.36
CA GLU A 84 20.21 -1.53 -9.71
C GLU A 84 21.56 -0.80 -9.69
N GLY A 85 21.92 -0.14 -8.58
CA GLY A 85 23.24 0.49 -8.39
C GLY A 85 24.35 -0.46 -7.94
N CYS A 86 24.03 -1.71 -7.57
CA CYS A 86 25.00 -2.72 -7.11
C CYS A 86 25.32 -3.77 -8.21
N VAL A 87 24.65 -3.70 -9.36
CA VAL A 87 24.81 -4.64 -10.50
C VAL A 87 25.59 -4.01 -11.67
N LEU A 88 26.12 -2.80 -11.49
CA LEU A 88 27.13 -2.16 -12.34
C LEU A 88 28.45 -2.01 -11.57
#